data_AF-A0A937JZE5-F1
#
_entry.id   AF-A0A937JZE5-F1
#
_cell.length_a   1.000
_cell.length_b   1.000
_cell.length_c   1.000
_cell.angle_alpha   90.00
_cell.angle_beta   90.00
_cell.angle_gamma   90.00
#
_symmetry.space_group_name_H-M   'P 1'
#
loop_
_entity.id
_entity.type
_entity.pdbx_description
1 polymer ?
#
loop_
_entity_poly.entity_id
_entity_poly.type
_entity_poly.pdbx_seq_one_letter_code
_entity_poly.pdbx_strand_id
1 'polypeptide(L)'
;MDTELKKLVEDCLQKLGAESFKREVKSLLNKDNEKDTLTIIVNEGIHPASPIHEHGEIYVASQGNIDFSSKEIVEKEFKKILIGVAQKLKSKPWKKVYLVPFGPAVLSMQIKLLVYRILYIETIDFLYAGYGNYYDLDINLRIIAAES
;
A
#
# COMPACT_ATOMS: atom_id res chain seq x y z
N MET A 1 -22.81 -13.56 -26.09
CA MET A 1 -22.49 -12.21 -25.58
C MET A 1 -23.63 -11.31 -26.00
N ASP A 2 -24.23 -10.60 -25.05
CA ASP A 2 -25.43 -9.79 -25.29
C ASP A 2 -25.14 -8.70 -26.33
N THR A 3 -25.98 -8.60 -27.36
CA THR A 3 -25.76 -7.72 -28.53
C THR A 3 -25.78 -6.25 -28.12
N GLU A 4 -26.59 -5.91 -27.13
CA GLU A 4 -26.65 -4.56 -26.56
C GLU A 4 -25.37 -4.22 -25.79
N LEU A 5 -24.83 -5.16 -25.02
CA LEU A 5 -23.60 -4.96 -24.26
C LEU A 5 -22.40 -4.71 -25.19
N LYS A 6 -22.34 -5.42 -26.31
CA LYS A 6 -21.26 -5.26 -27.29
C LYS A 6 -21.26 -3.86 -27.90
N LYS A 7 -22.45 -3.36 -28.27
CA LYS A 7 -22.63 -2.01 -28.81
C LYS A 7 -22.27 -0.93 -27.79
N LEU A 8 -22.66 -1.13 -26.52
CA LEU A 8 -22.32 -0.20 -25.44
C LEU A 8 -20.80 -0.10 -25.21
N VAL A 9 -20.10 -1.24 -25.26
CA VAL A 9 -18.64 -1.32 -25.13
C VAL A 9 -17.94 -0.62 -26.31
N GLU A 10 -18.40 -0.85 -27.54
CA GLU A 10 -17.88 -0.20 -28.74
C GLU A 10 -18.09 1.33 -28.70
N ASP A 11 -19.27 1.79 -28.28
CA ASP A 11 -19.58 3.22 -28.12
C ASP A 11 -18.68 3.89 -27.06
N CYS A 12 -18.44 3.21 -25.94
CA CYS A 12 -17.51 3.68 -24.90
C CYS A 12 -16.06 3.71 -25.39
N LEU A 13 -15.63 2.68 -26.13
CA LEU A 13 -14.30 2.62 -26.76
C LEU A 13 -14.07 3.76 -27.75
N GLN A 14 -15.06 4.10 -28.57
CA GLN A 14 -14.98 5.21 -29.51
C GLN A 14 -14.94 6.58 -28.81
N LYS A 15 -15.71 6.76 -27.74
CA LYS A 15 -15.76 8.04 -27.01
C LYS A 15 -14.52 8.31 -26.14
N LEU A 16 -13.99 7.28 -25.48
CA LEU A 16 -12.87 7.41 -24.53
C LEU A 16 -11.51 7.18 -25.19
N GLY A 17 -11.46 6.45 -26.30
CA GLY A 17 -10.23 5.93 -26.87
C GLY A 17 -9.72 4.70 -26.11
N ALA A 18 -8.95 3.85 -26.80
CA ALA A 18 -8.56 2.52 -26.31
C ALA A 18 -7.79 2.54 -24.97
N GLU A 19 -6.84 3.47 -24.80
CA GLU A 19 -6.02 3.55 -23.59
C GLU A 19 -6.81 4.03 -22.36
N SER A 20 -7.65 5.06 -22.52
CA SER A 20 -8.52 5.53 -21.43
C SER A 20 -9.58 4.51 -21.07
N PHE A 21 -10.17 3.84 -22.06
CA PHE A 21 -11.14 2.76 -21.81
C PHE A 21 -10.49 1.59 -21.06
N LYS A 22 -9.28 1.17 -21.45
CA LYS A 22 -8.54 0.10 -20.78
C LYS A 22 -8.20 0.45 -19.34
N ARG A 23 -7.84 1.71 -19.06
CA ARG A 23 -7.62 2.21 -17.69
C ARG A 23 -8.90 2.12 -16.85
N GLU A 24 -10.03 2.55 -17.40
CA GLU A 24 -11.30 2.58 -16.69
C GLU A 24 -11.87 1.19 -16.44
N VAL A 25 -11.75 0.29 -17.42
CA VAL A 25 -12.11 -1.12 -17.24
C VAL A 25 -11.20 -1.77 -16.20
N LYS A 26 -9.88 -1.50 -16.22
CA LYS A 26 -8.98 -1.99 -15.17
C LYS A 26 -9.36 -1.46 -13.78
N SER A 27 -9.68 -0.18 -13.66
CA SER A 27 -10.15 0.44 -12.42
C SER A 27 -11.43 -0.24 -11.91
N LEU A 28 -12.42 -0.45 -12.79
CA LEU A 28 -13.68 -1.11 -12.44
C LEU A 28 -13.49 -2.58 -12.04
N LEU A 29 -12.61 -3.33 -12.73
CA LEU A 29 -12.30 -4.71 -12.39
C LEU A 29 -11.51 -4.82 -11.07
N ASN A 30 -10.77 -3.78 -10.70
CA ASN A 30 -9.97 -3.75 -9.47
C ASN A 30 -10.73 -3.23 -8.25
N LYS A 31 -11.91 -2.62 -8.40
CA LYS A 31 -12.71 -2.05 -7.29
C LYS A 31 -13.04 -3.03 -6.17
N ASP A 32 -13.26 -4.32 -6.47
CA ASP A 32 -13.50 -5.33 -5.43
C ASP A 32 -12.22 -5.78 -4.72
N ASN A 33 -11.05 -5.65 -5.37
CA ASN A 33 -9.75 -5.87 -4.72
C ASN A 33 -9.36 -4.73 -3.77
N GLU A 34 -9.84 -3.50 -4.01
CA GLU A 34 -9.49 -2.32 -3.20
C GLU A 34 -10.15 -2.32 -1.81
N LYS A 35 -11.33 -2.92 -1.64
CA LYS A 35 -12.06 -2.91 -0.35
C LYS A 35 -11.31 -3.56 0.81
N ASP A 36 -10.53 -4.60 0.52
CA ASP A 36 -9.72 -5.33 1.50
C ASP A 36 -8.22 -5.02 1.35
N THR A 37 -7.87 -3.92 0.68
CA THR A 37 -6.50 -3.46 0.50
C THR A 37 -6.23 -2.28 1.43
N LEU A 38 -5.11 -2.34 2.14
CA LEU A 38 -4.61 -1.27 3.01
C LEU A 38 -3.29 -0.74 2.45
N THR A 39 -3.11 0.57 2.41
CA THR A 39 -1.80 1.20 2.22
C THR A 39 -1.38 1.87 3.51
N ILE A 40 -0.24 1.46 4.06
CA ILE A 40 0.35 2.09 5.24
C ILE A 40 1.48 3.02 4.80
N ILE A 41 1.33 4.31 5.09
CA ILE A 41 2.40 5.29 4.96
C ILE A 41 3.12 5.37 6.29
N VAL A 42 4.41 5.01 6.32
CA VAL A 42 5.17 4.95 7.57
C VAL A 42 5.28 6.32 8.20
N ASN A 43 5.77 7.31 7.46
CA ASN A 43 5.85 8.69 7.90
C ASN A 43 5.54 9.65 6.76
N GLU A 44 4.46 10.40 6.88
CA GLU A 44 4.08 11.42 5.90
C GLU A 44 4.89 12.71 6.11
N GLY A 45 5.24 13.38 5.01
CA GLY A 45 5.94 14.68 5.02
C GLY A 45 7.42 14.63 4.64
N ILE A 46 8.02 13.45 4.45
CA ILE A 46 9.42 13.30 4.02
C ILE A 46 9.56 13.24 2.49
N HIS A 47 8.51 12.84 1.77
CA HIS A 47 8.48 12.79 0.30
C HIS A 47 7.17 13.36 -0.22
N PRO A 48 7.14 14.12 -1.34
CA PRO A 48 5.90 14.61 -1.93
C PRO A 48 4.98 13.43 -2.25
N ALA A 49 3.72 13.55 -1.79
CA ALA A 49 2.67 12.58 -2.06
C ALA A 49 2.49 12.45 -3.58
N SER A 50 2.80 11.26 -4.11
CA SER A 50 2.49 10.90 -5.48
C SER A 50 1.14 10.17 -5.51
N PRO A 51 0.29 10.36 -6.53
CA PRO A 51 -0.98 9.60 -6.70
C PRO A 51 -0.79 8.06 -6.79
N ILE A 52 0.45 7.58 -6.76
CA ILE A 52 0.84 6.17 -6.74
C ILE A 52 0.51 5.48 -5.41
N HIS A 53 0.24 6.24 -4.33
CA HIS A 53 -0.06 5.66 -3.01
C HIS A 53 -1.53 5.22 -2.82
N GLU A 54 -2.37 5.35 -3.86
CA GLU A 54 -3.81 5.12 -3.77
C GLU A 54 -4.20 3.66 -4.02
N HIS A 55 -3.64 2.73 -3.23
CA HIS A 55 -4.14 1.37 -3.20
C HIS A 55 -5.05 1.16 -1.99
N GLY A 56 -6.35 1.01 -2.25
CA GLY A 56 -7.34 0.76 -1.22
C GLY A 56 -7.38 1.85 -0.15
N GLU A 57 -7.55 1.44 1.10
CA GLU A 57 -7.67 2.37 2.23
C GLU A 57 -6.29 2.85 2.70
N ILE A 58 -6.07 4.17 2.81
CA ILE A 58 -4.80 4.74 3.27
C ILE A 58 -4.81 4.92 4.80
N TYR A 59 -3.70 4.52 5.44
CA TYR A 59 -3.42 4.77 6.84
C TYR A 59 -2.03 5.37 7.01
N VAL A 60 -1.97 6.57 7.59
CA VAL A 60 -0.72 7.24 7.93
C VAL A 60 -0.32 6.87 9.36
N ALA A 61 0.80 6.17 9.51
CA ALA A 61 1.26 5.66 10.81
C ALA A 61 1.91 6.76 11.66
N SER A 62 2.67 7.67 11.04
CA SER A 62 3.18 8.88 11.67
C SER A 62 3.25 10.05 10.69
N GLN A 63 3.39 11.26 11.22
CA GLN A 63 3.51 12.49 10.44
C GLN A 63 4.63 13.36 11.00
N GLY A 64 5.41 14.00 10.12
CA GLY A 64 6.40 15.00 10.51
C GLY A 64 7.68 14.44 11.11
N ASN A 65 8.28 15.20 12.04
CA ASN A 65 9.55 14.83 12.67
C ASN A 65 9.29 14.00 13.94
N ILE A 66 9.84 12.79 13.95
CA ILE A 66 9.92 11.92 15.13
C ILE A 66 11.07 12.43 16.02
N ASP A 67 10.88 12.41 17.33
CA ASP A 67 11.90 12.87 18.28
C ASP A 67 12.96 11.77 18.52
N PHE A 68 14.19 12.04 18.07
CA PHE A 68 15.34 11.15 18.22
C PHE A 68 16.32 11.58 19.32
N SER A 69 15.90 12.42 20.26
CA SER A 69 16.77 12.98 21.31
C SER A 69 17.24 11.95 22.34
N SER A 70 16.50 10.87 22.58
CA SER A 70 16.92 9.76 23.43
C SER A 70 16.32 8.42 22.99
N LYS A 71 16.97 7.31 23.38
CA LYS A 71 16.46 5.96 23.10
C LYS A 71 15.06 5.75 23.67
N GLU A 72 14.83 6.19 24.91
CA GLU A 72 13.57 6.03 25.63
C GLU A 72 12.43 6.78 24.96
N ILE A 73 12.71 7.98 24.42
CA ILE A 73 11.74 8.77 23.67
C ILE A 73 11.38 8.07 22.36
N VAL A 74 12.38 7.62 21.59
CA VAL A 74 12.17 6.88 20.33
C VAL A 74 11.36 5.60 20.58
N GLU A 75 11.72 4.82 21.59
CA GLU A 75 10.99 3.58 21.92
C GLU A 75 9.53 3.87 22.30
N LYS A 76 9.27 4.93 23.07
CA LYS A 76 7.92 5.35 23.44
C LYS A 76 7.11 5.78 22.22
N GLU A 77 7.70 6.57 21.32
CA GLU A 77 7.04 7.02 20.10
C GLU A 77 6.75 5.86 19.15
N PHE A 78 7.75 5.01 18.90
CA PHE A 78 7.58 3.83 18.05
C PHE A 78 6.50 2.90 18.60
N LYS A 79 6.47 2.67 19.92
CA LYS A 79 5.44 1.84 20.54
C LYS A 79 4.04 2.43 20.32
N LYS A 80 3.88 3.74 20.44
CA LYS A 80 2.60 4.43 20.18
C LYS A 80 2.17 4.23 18.73
N ILE A 81 3.06 4.44 17.77
CA ILE A 81 2.80 4.26 16.34
C ILE A 81 2.41 2.82 16.04
N LEU A 82 3.19 1.85 16.52
CA LEU A 82 2.94 0.42 16.29
C LEU A 82 1.62 -0.06 16.92
N ILE A 83 1.19 0.51 18.04
CA ILE A 83 -0.15 0.25 18.60
C ILE A 83 -1.25 0.71 17.65
N GLY A 84 -1.13 1.92 17.09
CA GLY A 84 -2.07 2.44 16.10
C GLY A 84 -2.15 1.57 14.84
N VAL A 85 -0.99 1.19 14.31
CA VAL A 85 -0.90 0.24 13.18
C VAL A 85 -1.56 -1.09 13.52
N ALA A 86 -1.28 -1.67 14.70
CA ALA A 86 -1.90 -2.92 15.13
C ALA A 86 -3.44 -2.83 15.22
N GLN A 87 -3.96 -1.71 15.73
CA GLN A 87 -5.40 -1.46 15.78
C GLN A 87 -6.00 -1.38 14.37
N LYS A 88 -5.31 -0.69 13.44
CA LYS A 88 -5.74 -0.60 12.05
C LYS A 88 -5.74 -1.96 11.36
N LEU A 89 -4.69 -2.76 11.54
CA LEU A 89 -4.62 -4.10 10.97
C LEU A 89 -5.74 -5.01 11.48
N LYS A 90 -6.22 -4.79 12.71
CA LYS A 90 -7.32 -5.56 13.30
C LYS A 90 -8.71 -5.02 12.97
N SER A 91 -8.83 -3.86 12.32
CA SER A 91 -10.15 -3.25 12.09
C SER A 91 -10.98 -3.98 11.03
N LYS A 92 -10.33 -4.69 10.09
CA LYS A 92 -10.95 -5.39 8.95
C LYS A 92 -10.07 -6.57 8.51
N PRO A 93 -10.62 -7.57 7.81
CA PRO A 93 -9.85 -8.70 7.27
C PRO A 93 -9.10 -8.30 5.98
N TRP A 94 -8.02 -7.53 6.12
CA TRP A 94 -7.20 -7.10 4.99
C TRP A 94 -6.59 -8.29 4.24
N LYS A 95 -6.65 -8.26 2.91
CA LYS A 95 -6.07 -9.28 2.01
C LYS A 95 -4.74 -8.85 1.41
N LYS A 96 -4.51 -7.53 1.30
CA LYS A 96 -3.29 -6.94 0.78
C LYS A 96 -2.90 -5.75 1.62
N VAL A 97 -1.61 -5.62 1.90
CA VAL A 97 -1.06 -4.47 2.59
C VAL A 97 0.11 -3.92 1.78
N TYR A 98 -0.05 -2.72 1.27
CA TYR A 98 1.04 -1.94 0.72
C TYR A 98 1.75 -1.18 1.84
N LEU A 99 3.06 -1.09 1.77
CA LEU A 99 3.87 -0.32 2.69
C LEU A 99 4.63 0.75 1.91
N VAL A 100 4.43 2.01 2.27
CA VAL A 100 5.20 3.14 1.78
C VAL A 100 6.25 3.48 2.84
N PRO A 101 7.52 3.05 2.65
CA PRO A 101 8.52 3.06 3.70
C PRO A 101 9.22 4.41 3.87
N PHE A 102 8.51 5.53 3.64
CA PHE A 102 9.06 6.87 3.84
C PHE A 102 9.17 7.14 5.34
N GLY A 103 10.38 7.38 5.83
CA GLY A 103 10.63 7.55 7.26
C GLY A 103 11.79 6.69 7.77
N PRO A 104 11.89 6.51 9.10
CA PRO A 104 12.97 5.72 9.69
C PRO A 104 12.87 4.25 9.27
N ALA A 105 13.92 3.73 8.65
CA ALA A 105 13.95 2.34 8.15
C ALA A 105 13.59 1.31 9.24
N VAL A 106 14.04 1.54 10.47
CA VAL A 106 13.72 0.66 11.61
C VAL A 106 12.21 0.61 11.87
N LEU A 107 11.50 1.74 11.79
CA LEU A 107 10.05 1.79 11.97
C LEU A 107 9.35 1.05 10.82
N SER A 108 9.77 1.28 9.58
CA SER A 108 9.23 0.57 8.41
C SER A 108 9.38 -0.95 8.54
N MET A 109 10.54 -1.43 8.99
CA MET A 109 10.78 -2.85 9.24
C MET A 109 9.90 -3.41 10.36
N GLN A 110 9.74 -2.68 11.47
CA GLN A 110 8.87 -3.10 12.57
C GLN A 110 7.40 -3.18 12.14
N ILE A 111 6.93 -2.22 11.33
CA ILE A 111 5.58 -2.25 10.74
C ILE A 111 5.43 -3.46 9.82
N LYS A 112 6.38 -3.71 8.91
CA LYS A 112 6.37 -4.90 8.04
C LYS A 112 6.26 -6.20 8.82
N LEU A 113 7.08 -6.36 9.87
CA LEU A 113 7.02 -7.53 10.76
C LEU A 113 5.68 -7.62 11.50
N LEU A 114 5.11 -6.50 11.91
CA LEU A 114 3.82 -6.45 12.61
C LEU A 114 2.65 -6.84 11.71
N VAL A 115 2.65 -6.39 10.45
CA VAL A 115 1.70 -6.82 9.41
C VAL A 115 1.71 -8.34 9.30
N TYR A 116 2.89 -8.92 9.11
CA TYR A 116 3.05 -10.36 9.01
C TYR A 116 2.56 -11.10 10.26
N ARG A 117 2.90 -10.60 11.46
CA ARG A 117 2.50 -11.23 12.73
C ARG A 117 0.99 -11.22 12.96
N ILE A 118 0.26 -10.22 12.47
CA ILE A 118 -1.18 -10.08 12.71
C ILE A 118 -1.99 -10.74 11.59
N LEU A 119 -1.62 -10.51 10.33
CA LEU A 119 -2.40 -10.91 9.17
C LEU A 119 -1.86 -12.16 8.46
N TYR A 120 -0.63 -12.57 8.79
CA TYR A 120 0.06 -13.69 8.15
C TYR A 120 0.21 -13.53 6.62
N ILE A 121 0.39 -12.29 6.17
CA ILE A 121 0.72 -11.91 4.79
C ILE A 121 1.95 -11.01 4.76
N GLU A 122 2.71 -11.07 3.68
CA GLU A 122 3.81 -10.12 3.42
C GLU A 122 3.24 -8.78 2.93
N THR A 123 4.01 -7.71 3.12
CA THR A 123 3.70 -6.41 2.52
C THR A 123 4.17 -6.35 1.07
N ILE A 124 3.46 -5.55 0.27
CA ILE A 124 3.95 -5.08 -1.03
C ILE A 124 4.65 -3.75 -0.78
N ASP A 125 5.96 -3.72 -0.95
CA ASP A 125 6.76 -2.55 -0.57
C ASP A 125 6.88 -1.58 -1.75
N PHE A 126 6.58 -0.31 -1.51
CA PHE A 126 6.81 0.75 -2.49
C PHE A 126 8.29 1.14 -2.51
N LEU A 127 8.95 0.89 -3.64
CA LEU A 127 10.30 1.34 -3.91
C LEU A 127 10.28 2.60 -4.78
N TYR A 128 10.89 3.69 -4.31
CA TYR A 128 11.24 4.83 -5.16
C TYR A 128 12.59 4.58 -5.85
N ALA A 129 12.57 4.48 -7.18
CA ALA A 129 13.76 4.18 -7.98
C ALA A 129 14.42 5.42 -8.59
N GLY A 130 13.95 6.63 -8.25
CA GLY A 130 14.46 7.88 -8.80
C GLY A 130 13.70 8.35 -10.05
N TYR A 131 13.84 9.63 -10.38
CA TYR A 131 13.24 10.28 -11.55
C TYR A 131 11.71 10.12 -11.63
N GLY A 132 11.04 10.08 -10.48
CA GLY A 132 9.59 9.86 -10.43
C GLY A 132 9.14 8.42 -10.73
N ASN A 133 10.07 7.45 -10.82
CA ASN A 133 9.74 6.04 -11.01
C ASN A 133 9.54 5.35 -9.66
N TYR A 134 8.50 4.53 -9.60
CA TYR A 134 8.13 3.74 -8.43
C TYR A 134 7.83 2.30 -8.84
N TYR A 135 8.16 1.36 -7.98
CA TYR A 135 7.90 -0.07 -8.18
C TYR A 135 7.21 -0.68 -6.96
N ASP A 136 6.25 -1.55 -7.23
CA ASP A 136 5.62 -2.41 -6.24
C ASP A 136 6.45 -3.68 -6.11
N LEU A 137 7.11 -3.85 -4.96
CA LEU A 137 7.89 -5.04 -4.67
C LEU A 137 7.05 -6.04 -3.88
N ASP A 138 6.48 -7.01 -4.59
CA ASP A 138 5.80 -8.17 -4.01
C ASP A 138 6.77 -9.35 -3.98
N ILE A 139 7.44 -9.52 -2.84
CA ILE A 139 8.45 -10.57 -2.63
C ILE A 139 7.97 -11.50 -1.54
N ASN A 140 7.75 -12.77 -1.88
CA ASN A 140 7.36 -13.79 -0.92
C ASN A 140 8.60 -14.43 -0.27
N LEU A 141 8.97 -13.93 0.90
CA LEU A 141 10.14 -14.41 1.64
C LEU A 141 10.00 -15.88 2.12
N ARG A 142 8.77 -16.41 2.26
CA ARG A 142 8.59 -17.83 2.61
C ARG A 142 8.98 -18.76 1.47
N ILE A 143 8.64 -18.38 0.24
CA ILE A 143 9.03 -19.15 -0.95
C ILE A 143 10.55 -19.13 -1.05
N ILE A 144 11.17 -17.97 -0.94
CA ILE A 144 12.63 -17.83 -0.97
C ILE A 144 13.30 -18.68 0.12
N ALA A 145 12.79 -18.65 1.35
CA ALA A 145 13.33 -19.43 2.46
C ALA A 145 13.15 -20.95 2.28
N ALA A 146 12.17 -21.39 1.49
CA ALA A 146 11.98 -22.80 1.15
C ALA A 146 12.86 -23.25 -0.03
N GLU A 147 13.31 -22.30 -0.87
CA GLU A 147 14.18 -22.55 -2.02
C GLU A 147 15.68 -22.46 -1.67
N SER A 148 16.04 -21.87 -0.52
CA SER A 148 17.40 -21.74 0.00
C SER A 148 17.82 -22.92 0.89
#